data_AF-A0A6M6E0R1-F1
#
_entry.id   AF-A0A6M6E0R1-F1
#
_cell.length_a   1.000
_cell.length_b   1.000
_cell.length_c   1.000
_cell.angle_alpha   90.00
_cell.angle_beta   90.00
_cell.angle_gamma   90.00
#
_symmetry.space_group_name_H-M   'P 1'
#
loop_
_entity.id
_entity.type
_entity.pdbx_description
1 polymer ?
#
loop_
_entity_poly.entity_id
_entity_poly.type
_entity_poly.pdbx_seq_one_letter_code
_entity_poly.pdbx_strand_id
1 'polypeptide(L)' 'MKFTKENNEEDKLFDLSEKIREIFKENNQELWYSFALMLDQTGKFSVLFDYTDYGLVAKKKIWKYN' A
#
# COMPACT_ATOMS: atom_id res chain seq x y z
N MET A 1 3.39 19.72 8.08
CA MET A 1 2.36 19.67 7.03
C MET A 1 1.22 18.83 7.58
N LYS A 2 0.09 19.46 7.93
CA LYS A 2 -1.11 18.75 8.42
C LYS A 2 -1.99 18.49 7.21
N PHE A 3 -2.19 17.23 6.85
CA PHE A 3 -3.25 16.88 5.91
C PHE A 3 -4.57 16.93 6.69
N THR A 4 -5.44 17.85 6.32
CA THR A 4 -6.80 17.96 6.86
C THR A 4 -7.61 16.76 6.39
N LYS A 5 -8.24 16.10 7.35
CA LYS A 5 -8.97 14.85 7.22
C LYS A 5 -10.34 15.11 6.57
N GLU A 6 -10.45 14.82 5.28
CA GLU A 6 -11.73 14.71 4.58
C GLU A 6 -11.77 13.36 3.85
N ASN A 7 -12.86 12.61 4.08
CA ASN A 7 -13.28 11.29 3.54
C ASN A 7 -12.98 10.04 4.41
N ASN A 8 -13.98 9.64 5.21
CA ASN A 8 -13.95 8.54 6.19
C ASN A 8 -13.76 7.10 5.63
N GLU A 9 -13.82 6.86 4.32
CA GLU A 9 -13.66 5.52 3.73
C GLU A 9 -12.31 5.32 3.03
N GLU A 10 -11.76 6.35 2.38
CA GLU A 10 -10.41 6.32 1.78
C GLU A 10 -9.33 6.09 2.84
N ASP A 11 -9.53 6.61 4.05
CA ASP A 11 -8.66 6.36 5.20
C ASP A 11 -8.68 4.89 5.63
N LYS A 12 -9.75 4.13 5.41
CA LYS A 12 -9.89 2.77 5.96
C LYS A 12 -8.95 1.76 5.30
N LEU A 13 -8.76 1.85 3.98
CA LEU A 13 -7.82 0.97 3.28
C LEU A 13 -6.38 1.28 3.70
N PHE A 14 -6.06 2.57 3.84
CA PHE A 14 -4.76 3.01 4.35
C PHE A 14 -4.54 2.51 5.78
N ASP A 15 -5.48 2.74 6.70
CA ASP A 15 -5.43 2.29 8.09
C ASP A 15 -5.27 0.77 8.21
N LEU A 16 -5.98 0.00 7.38
CA LEU A 16 -5.82 -1.45 7.31
C LEU A 16 -4.45 -1.85 6.78
N SER A 17 -3.92 -1.13 5.79
CA SER A 17 -2.57 -1.38 5.27
C SER A 17 -1.49 -1.11 6.31
N GLU A 18 -1.64 -0.06 7.13
CA GLU A 18 -0.72 0.25 8.23
C GLU A 18 -0.80 -0.82 9.33
N LYS A 19 -2.00 -1.34 9.64
CA LYS A 19 -2.14 -2.49 10.57
C LYS A 19 -1.41 -3.73 10.07
N ILE A 20 -1.45 -4.01 8.76
CA ILE A 20 -0.67 -5.11 8.16
C ILE A 20 0.83 -4.87 8.32
N ARG A 21 1.31 -3.63 8.14
CA ARG A 21 2.73 -3.28 8.35
C ARG A 21 3.18 -3.55 9.80
N GLU A 22 2.36 -3.21 10.79
CA GLU A 22 2.71 -3.48 12.19
C GLU A 22 2.80 -4.99 12.47
N ILE A 23 1.90 -5.81 11.91
CA ILE A 23 2.00 -7.28 12.03
C ILE A 23 3.33 -7.78 11.45
N PHE A 24 3.76 -7.28 10.29
CA PHE A 24 5.05 -7.67 9.70
C PHE A 24 6.21 -7.33 10.63
N LYS A 25 6.19 -6.12 11.20
CA LYS A 25 7.21 -5.63 12.14
C LYS A 25 7.25 -6.47 13.43
N GLU A 26 6.10 -6.79 14.01
CA GLU A 26 5.98 -7.65 15.20
C GLU A 26 6.54 -9.05 14.95
N ASN A 27 6.47 -9.52 13.70
CA ASN A 27 7.01 -10.81 13.27
C ASN A 27 8.44 -10.72 12.71
N ASN A 28 9.16 -9.61 12.92
CA ASN A 28 10.51 -9.35 12.40
C ASN A 28 10.64 -9.54 10.88
N GLN A 29 9.58 -9.27 10.12
CA GLN A 29 9.59 -9.30 8.67
C GLN A 29 10.02 -7.96 8.08
N GLU A 30 10.64 -7.99 6.91
CA GLU A 30 10.98 -6.79 6.17
C GLU A 30 9.71 -6.01 5.79
N LEU A 31 9.78 -4.68 5.86
CA LEU A 31 8.66 -3.80 5.51
C LEU A 31 8.71 -3.42 4.04
N TRP A 32 7.55 -3.48 3.39
CA TRP A 32 7.38 -3.09 1.99
C TRP A 32 7.16 -1.58 1.84
N TYR A 33 7.47 -1.06 0.65
CA TYR A 33 7.34 0.36 0.29
C TYR A 33 6.07 0.67 -0.51
N SER A 34 5.56 -0.33 -1.24
CA SER A 34 4.29 -0.29 -1.95
C SER A 34 3.74 -1.69 -2.12
N PHE A 35 2.47 -1.78 -2.50
CA PHE A 35 1.82 -3.06 -2.79
C PHE A 35 0.78 -2.87 -3.90
N ALA A 36 0.49 -3.97 -4.60
CA ALA A 36 -0.61 -4.05 -5.55
C ALA A 36 -1.67 -5.02 -5.03
N LEU A 37 -2.93 -4.60 -5.10
CA LEU A 37 -4.10 -5.42 -4.82
C LEU A 37 -4.73 -5.84 -6.13
N MET A 38 -5.00 -7.13 -6.28
CA MET A 38 -5.68 -7.69 -7.45
C MET A 38 -6.87 -8.52 -6.98
N LEU A 39 -8.06 -8.15 -7.45
CA LEU A 39 -9.30 -8.89 -7.25
C LEU A 39 -9.85 -9.23 -8.63
N ASP A 40 -9.97 -10.52 -8.93
CA ASP A 40 -10.60 -10.94 -10.18
C ASP A 40 -12.12 -11.06 -10.05
N GLN A 41 -12.79 -11.21 -11.19
CA GLN A 41 -14.26 -11.37 -11.26
C GLN A 41 -14.79 -12.64 -10.58
N THR A 42 -13.92 -13.62 -10.29
CA THR A 42 -14.28 -14.85 -9.56
C THR A 42 -14.22 -14.66 -8.05
N GLY A 43 -13.73 -13.50 -7.59
CA GLY A 43 -13.50 -13.19 -6.19
C GLY A 43 -12.13 -13.64 -5.67
N LYS A 44 -11.22 -14.10 -6.54
CA LYS A 44 -9.85 -14.42 -6.13
C LYS A 44 -9.10 -13.14 -5.83
N PHE A 45 -8.62 -13.03 -4.60
CA PHE A 45 -7.85 -11.90 -4.11
C PHE A 45 -6.37 -12.26 -3.99
N SER A 46 -5.49 -11.37 -4.44
CA SER A 46 -4.04 -11.51 -4.31
C SER A 46 -3.38 -10.16 -4.01
N VAL A 47 -2.27 -10.24 -3.29
CA VAL A 47 -1.46 -9.08 -2.88
C VAL A 47 -0.02 -9.32 -3.30
N LEU A 48 0.58 -8.34 -3.96
CA LEU A 48 2.00 -8.32 -4.28
C LEU A 48 2.67 -7.19 -3.52
N PHE A 49 3.64 -7.51 -2.66
CA PHE A 49 4.44 -6.54 -1.93
C PHE A 49 5.70 -6.17 -2.71
N ASP A 50 6.01 -4.88 -2.78
CA ASP A 50 7.22 -4.35 -3.41
C ASP A 50 8.13 -3.71 -2.35
N TYR A 51 9.35 -4.21 -2.30
CA TYR A 51 10.40 -3.83 -1.36
C TYR A 51 11.39 -2.82 -1.96
N THR A 52 11.15 -2.39 -3.19
CA THR A 52 12.03 -1.44 -3.87
C THR A 52 11.71 -0.02 -3.43
N ASP A 53 12.68 0.65 -2.80
CA ASP A 53 12.59 2.08 -2.54
C ASP A 53 12.97 2.87 -3.80
N TYR A 54 11.98 3.15 -4.63
CA TYR A 54 12.17 3.98 -5.83
C TYR A 54 12.38 5.48 -5.52
N GLY A 55 12.25 5.91 -4.27
CA GLY A 55 12.23 7.33 -3.90
C GLY A 55 11.00 8.09 -4.44
N LEU A 56 10.76 9.31 -3.92
CA LEU A 56 9.53 10.08 -4.19
C LEU A 56 9.33 10.46 -5.67
N VAL A 57 10.41 10.63 -6.42
CA VAL A 57 10.38 11.15 -7.81
C VAL A 57 9.98 10.06 -8.81
N ALA A 58 10.45 8.82 -8.62
CA ALA A 58 10.14 7.73 -9.55
C ALA A 58 8.71 7.19 -9.35
N LYS A 59 8.19 7.18 -8.11
CA LYS A 59 6.82 6.72 -7.79
C LYS A 59 5.74 7.41 -8.64
N LYS A 60 5.84 8.73 -8.88
CA LYS A 60 4.85 9.47 -9.71
C LYS A 60 4.90 9.13 -11.22
N LYS A 61 6.02 8.61 -11.72
CA LYS A 61 6.18 8.28 -13.15
C LYS A 61 5.62 6.89 -13.50
N ILE A 62 5.75 5.92 -12.61
CA ILE A 62 5.34 4.51 -12.87
C ILE A 62 3.82 4.40 -13.06
N TRP A 63 3.02 5.05 -12.22
CA TRP A 63 1.56 4.99 -12.29
C TRP A 63 0.92 5.67 -13.52
N LYS A 64 1.70 6.40 -14.34
CA LYS A 64 1.18 7.10 -15.53
C LYS A 64 1.27 6.29 -16.82
N TYR A 65 2.00 5.17 -16.83
CA TYR A 65 2.32 4.42 -18.05
C TYR A 65 1.80 2.99 -18.05
N ASN A 66 0.90 2.65 -17.13
CA ASN A 66 0.16 1.38 -17.12
C ASN A 66 -1.29 1.61 -17.54
#